data_AF-A0A132NAA1-F1
#
_entry.id   AF-A0A132NAA1-F1
#
_cell.length_a   1.000
_cell.length_b   1.000
_cell.length_c   1.000
_cell.angle_alpha   90.00
_cell.angle_beta   90.00
_cell.angle_gamma   90.00
#
_symmetry.space_group_name_H-M   'P 1'
#
loop_
_entity.id
_entity.type
_entity.pdbx_description
1 polymer ?
#
loop_
_entity_poly.entity_id
_entity_poly.type
_entity_poly.pdbx_seq_one_letter_code
_entity_poly.pdbx_strand_id
1 'polypeptide(L)'
;MSETGNAGGHEPPADLVVDLLRAAARAPSLMNTQPWRFVVRGDRIELRADAGRALPVADPTGRELTLSCGAALLNLRVAAARAGRACAVR
;
A
#
# COMPACT_ATOMS: atom_id res chain seq x y z
N MET A 1 -4.73 30.86 25.33
CA MET A 1 -4.75 31.48 23.99
C MET A 1 -3.34 31.36 23.44
N SER A 2 -2.95 30.50 22.52
CA SER A 2 -3.57 29.36 21.82
C SER A 2 -2.37 28.55 21.31
N GLU A 3 -2.09 27.38 21.87
CA GLU A 3 -1.16 26.43 21.23
C GLU A 3 -2.00 25.57 20.28
N THR A 4 -2.12 26.02 19.04
CA THR A 4 -2.45 25.12 17.94
C THR A 4 -1.25 24.20 17.75
N GLY A 5 -1.25 23.07 18.45
CA GLY A 5 -0.30 21.98 18.24
C GLY A 5 -0.37 21.54 16.78
N ASN A 6 0.64 21.93 16.02
CA ASN A 6 0.87 21.48 14.65
C ASN A 6 0.97 19.96 14.67
N ALA A 7 -0.05 19.26 14.14
CA ALA A 7 0.04 17.85 13.81
C ALA A 7 0.93 17.67 12.58
N GLY A 8 2.21 18.04 12.72
CA GLY A 8 3.24 17.70 11.76
C GLY A 8 3.42 16.18 11.84
N GLY A 9 2.93 15.47 10.83
CA GLY A 9 3.17 14.04 10.69
C GLY A 9 4.67 13.80 10.69
N HIS A 10 5.20 13.30 11.82
CA HIS A 10 6.59 12.89 11.87
C HIS A 10 6.77 11.75 10.88
N GLU A 11 7.78 11.87 10.02
CA GLU A 11 8.12 10.83 9.06
C GLU A 11 8.27 9.49 9.81
N PRO A 12 7.57 8.43 9.39
CA PRO A 12 7.66 7.16 10.08
C PRO A 12 9.10 6.63 10.00
N PRO A 13 9.57 5.95 11.05
CA PRO A 13 10.84 5.23 10.99
C PRO A 13 10.92 4.33 9.74
N ALA A 14 12.08 4.31 9.09
CA ALA A 14 12.25 3.61 7.81
C ALA A 14 12.02 2.09 7.93
N ASP A 15 12.37 1.49 9.06
CA ASP A 15 12.12 0.08 9.39
C ASP A 15 10.62 -0.23 9.43
N LEU A 16 9.82 0.64 10.06
CA LEU A 16 8.37 0.55 10.06
C LEU A 16 7.83 0.57 8.62
N VAL A 17 8.28 1.51 7.78
CA VAL A 17 7.83 1.59 6.38
C VAL A 17 8.16 0.30 5.63
N VAL A 18 9.39 -0.21 5.78
CA VAL A 18 9.81 -1.47 5.14
C VAL A 18 8.94 -2.64 5.57
N ASP A 19 8.60 -2.75 6.85
CA ASP A 19 7.75 -3.84 7.36
C ASP A 19 6.31 -3.74 6.86
N LEU A 20 5.75 -2.53 6.73
CA LEU A 20 4.46 -2.32 6.10
C LEU A 20 4.46 -2.76 4.63
N LEU A 21 5.51 -2.42 3.87
CA LEU A 21 5.64 -2.81 2.46
C LEU A 21 5.83 -4.32 2.31
N ARG A 22 6.58 -4.97 3.19
CA ARG A 22 6.72 -6.43 3.21
C ARG A 22 5.39 -7.13 3.47
N ALA A 23 4.59 -6.62 4.40
CA ALA A 23 3.26 -7.16 4.66
C ALA A 23 2.34 -6.99 3.44
N ALA A 24 2.35 -5.81 2.82
CA ALA A 24 1.59 -5.51 1.61
C ALA A 24 1.96 -6.46 0.45
N ALA A 25 3.25 -6.70 0.23
CA ALA A 25 3.77 -7.58 -0.82
C ALA A 25 3.41 -9.07 -0.65
N ARG A 26 2.95 -9.49 0.54
CA ARG A 26 2.46 -10.86 0.78
C ARG A 26 1.00 -11.07 0.36
N ALA A 27 0.35 -10.06 -0.21
CA ALA A 27 -1.00 -10.22 -0.71
C ALA A 27 -1.07 -11.26 -1.83
N PRO A 28 -2.20 -11.99 -1.97
CA PRO A 28 -2.42 -12.83 -3.13
C PRO A 28 -2.53 -11.98 -4.40
N SER A 29 -2.10 -12.55 -5.53
CA SER A 29 -2.32 -11.97 -6.85
C SER A 29 -2.49 -13.07 -7.90
N LEU A 30 -3.25 -12.77 -8.96
CA LEU A 30 -3.44 -13.72 -10.06
C LEU A 30 -2.09 -14.14 -10.64
N MET A 31 -1.86 -15.45 -10.72
CA MET A 31 -0.60 -16.06 -11.18
C MET A 31 0.65 -15.52 -10.47
N ASN A 32 0.50 -15.02 -9.23
CA ASN A 32 1.56 -14.39 -8.45
C ASN A 32 2.28 -13.23 -9.18
N THR A 33 1.56 -12.53 -10.06
CA THR A 33 2.10 -11.42 -10.87
C THR A 33 2.57 -10.23 -10.03
N GLN A 34 2.00 -10.06 -8.82
CA GLN A 34 2.28 -8.97 -7.90
C GLN A 34 2.25 -7.60 -8.62
N PRO A 35 1.10 -7.19 -9.20
CA PRO A 35 1.02 -6.08 -10.14
C PRO A 35 0.93 -4.72 -9.43
N TRP A 36 1.66 -4.55 -8.33
CA TRP A 36 1.68 -3.34 -7.51
C TRP A 36 3.07 -2.70 -7.51
N ARG A 37 3.08 -1.37 -7.48
CA ARG A 37 4.26 -0.56 -7.24
C ARG A 37 4.01 0.36 -6.07
N PHE A 38 4.86 0.25 -5.05
CA PHE A 38 4.83 1.14 -3.89
C PHE A 38 5.79 2.31 -4.10
N VAL A 39 5.34 3.51 -3.78
CA VAL A 39 6.17 4.72 -3.80
C VAL A 39 6.05 5.41 -2.45
N VAL A 40 7.17 5.55 -1.74
CA VAL A 40 7.21 6.22 -0.43
C VAL A 40 7.52 7.70 -0.64
N ARG A 41 6.74 8.57 0.01
CA ARG A 41 6.85 10.03 -0.05
C ARG A 41 6.55 10.61 1.35
N GLY A 42 7.60 10.76 2.17
CA GLY A 42 7.45 11.19 3.56
C GLY A 42 6.50 10.27 4.34
N ASP A 43 5.39 10.82 4.83
CA ASP A 43 4.36 10.08 5.58
C ASP A 43 3.35 9.32 4.71
N ARG A 44 3.54 9.30 3.38
CA ARG A 44 2.61 8.66 2.43
C ARG A 44 3.25 7.47 1.74
N ILE A 45 2.45 6.42 1.56
CA ILE A 45 2.74 5.31 0.67
C ILE A 45 1.70 5.34 -0.44
N GLU A 46 2.15 5.60 -1.66
CA GLU A 46 1.30 5.45 -2.84
C GLU A 46 1.36 4.01 -3.32
N LEU A 47 0.19 3.44 -3.60
CA LEU A 47 0.04 2.17 -4.29
C LEU A 47 -0.42 2.44 -5.71
N ARG A 48 0.38 2.04 -6.69
CA ARG A 48 0.09 2.19 -8.11
C ARG A 48 -0.03 0.82 -8.76
N ALA A 49 -1.06 0.63 -9.57
CA ALA A 49 -1.16 -0.50 -10.48
C ALA A 49 0.02 -0.51 -11.45
N ASP A 50 0.68 -1.65 -11.62
CA ASP A 50 1.73 -1.84 -12.62
C ASP A 50 1.15 -2.52 -13.87
N ALA A 51 0.77 -1.71 -14.86
CA ALA A 51 0.24 -2.20 -16.14
C ALA A 51 1.23 -3.08 -16.92
N GLY A 52 2.54 -2.97 -16.64
CA GLY A 52 3.55 -3.86 -17.22
C GLY A 52 3.45 -5.31 -16.72
N ARG A 53 2.66 -5.54 -15.67
CA ARG A 53 2.36 -6.87 -15.09
C ARG A 53 0.92 -7.33 -15.36
N ALA A 54 0.20 -6.64 -16.25
CA ALA A 54 -1.14 -7.05 -16.66
C ALA A 54 -1.12 -8.37 -17.44
N LEU A 55 -2.21 -9.12 -17.34
CA LEU A 55 -2.39 -10.40 -18.03
C LEU A 55 -3.52 -10.29 -19.06
N PRO A 56 -3.27 -9.76 -20.28
CA PRO A 56 -4.33 -9.43 -21.22
C PRO A 56 -5.19 -10.63 -21.66
N VAL A 57 -4.66 -11.86 -21.58
CA VAL A 57 -5.41 -13.09 -21.90
C VAL A 57 -6.22 -13.59 -20.69
N ALA A 58 -5.61 -13.63 -19.50
CA ALA A 58 -6.23 -14.21 -18.30
C ALA A 58 -7.09 -13.20 -17.51
N ASP A 59 -6.82 -11.90 -17.66
CA ASP A 59 -7.52 -10.78 -17.05
C ASP A 59 -7.67 -9.62 -18.06
N PRO A 60 -8.49 -9.80 -19.13
CA PRO A 60 -8.63 -8.83 -20.21
C PRO A 60 -9.23 -7.49 -19.76
N THR A 61 -9.90 -7.46 -18.60
CA THR A 61 -10.54 -6.25 -18.05
C THR A 61 -9.71 -5.55 -16.97
N GLY A 62 -8.59 -6.16 -16.53
CA GLY A 62 -7.78 -5.63 -15.43
C GLY A 62 -8.46 -5.75 -14.05
N ARG A 63 -9.52 -6.54 -13.94
CA ARG A 63 -10.27 -6.72 -12.69
C ARG A 63 -9.40 -7.44 -11.66
N GLU A 64 -8.73 -8.51 -12.06
CA GLU A 64 -7.88 -9.30 -11.15
C GLU A 64 -6.62 -8.53 -10.76
N LEU A 65 -6.07 -7.71 -11.67
CA LEU A 65 -5.03 -6.73 -11.36
C LEU A 65 -5.51 -5.75 -10.27
N THR A 66 -6.70 -5.19 -10.43
CA THR A 66 -7.29 -4.24 -9.48
C THR A 66 -7.52 -4.89 -8.11
N LEU A 67 -8.08 -6.11 -8.09
CA LEU A 67 -8.28 -6.89 -6.87
C LEU A 67 -6.96 -7.22 -6.18
N SER A 68 -5.93 -7.58 -6.94
CA SER A 68 -4.57 -7.83 -6.43
C SER A 68 -4.03 -6.59 -5.71
N CYS A 69 -4.15 -5.41 -6.33
CA CYS A 69 -3.78 -4.15 -5.68
C CYS A 69 -4.61 -3.88 -4.42
N GLY A 70 -5.92 -4.10 -4.47
CA GLY A 70 -6.81 -3.97 -3.30
C GLY A 70 -6.40 -4.88 -2.14
N ALA A 71 -5.99 -6.12 -2.43
CA ALA A 71 -5.47 -7.05 -1.43
C ALA A 71 -4.15 -6.55 -0.81
N ALA A 72 -3.23 -6.03 -1.63
CA ALA A 72 -1.98 -5.42 -1.15
C ALA A 72 -2.24 -4.20 -0.26
N LEU A 73 -3.20 -3.34 -0.64
CA LEU A 73 -3.63 -2.20 0.17
C LEU A 73 -4.23 -2.65 1.51
N LEU A 74 -5.07 -3.68 1.51
CA LEU A 74 -5.65 -4.21 2.75
C LEU A 74 -4.57 -4.73 3.69
N ASN A 75 -3.62 -5.53 3.18
CA ASN A 75 -2.49 -6.01 3.97
C ASN A 75 -1.67 -4.86 4.58
N LEU A 76 -1.42 -3.80 3.81
CA LEU A 76 -0.75 -2.60 4.29
C LEU A 76 -1.52 -1.96 5.45
N ARG A 77 -2.84 -1.79 5.31
CA ARG A 77 -3.70 -1.22 6.36
C ARG A 77 -3.72 -2.07 7.63
N VAL A 78 -3.80 -3.40 7.49
CA VAL A 78 -3.75 -4.33 8.64
C VAL A 78 -2.40 -4.23 9.35
N ALA A 79 -1.30 -4.17 8.61
CA ALA A 79 0.04 -4.01 9.18
C ALA A 79 0.21 -2.68 9.90
N ALA A 80 -0.33 -1.59 9.34
CA ALA A 80 -0.32 -0.26 9.97
C ALA A 80 -1.12 -0.27 11.28
N ALA A 81 -2.32 -0.85 11.27
CA ALA A 81 -3.15 -0.99 12.47
C ALA A 81 -2.44 -1.83 13.56
N ARG A 82 -1.81 -2.96 13.18
CA ARG A 82 -0.99 -3.78 14.10
C ARG A 82 0.17 -3.00 14.71
N ALA A 83 0.77 -2.08 13.96
CA ALA A 83 1.85 -1.20 14.44
C ALA A 83 1.33 0.04 15.21
N GLY A 84 0.02 0.10 15.52
CA GLY A 84 -0.58 1.24 16.22
C GLY A 84 -0.58 2.54 15.40
N ARG A 85 -0.58 2.44 14.07
CA ARG A 85 -0.63 3.60 13.17
C ARG A 85 -2.02 3.74 12.55
N ALA A 86 -2.59 4.94 12.68
CA ALA A 86 -3.75 5.32 11.91
C ALA A 86 -3.35 5.54 10.44
N CYS A 87 -4.16 5.06 9.49
CA CYS A 87 -3.98 5.33 8.08
C CYS A 87 -5.34 5.64 7.42
N ALA A 88 -5.32 6.58 6.48
CA ALA A 88 -6.47 6.90 5.63
C ALA A 88 -6.11 6.62 4.18
N VAL A 89 -7.06 6.04 3.44
CA VAL A 89 -6.96 5.87 1.98
C VAL A 89 -7.65 7.06 1.33
N ARG A 90 -7.04 7.63 0.29
CA ARG A 90 -7.54 8.77 -0.47
C ARG A 90 -7.54 8.43 -1.95
#